data_AF-A0A931EHS4-F1
#
_entry.id   AF-A0A931EHS4-F1
#
_cell.length_a   1.000
_cell.length_b   1.000
_cell.length_c   1.000
_cell.angle_alpha   90.00
_cell.angle_beta   90.00
_cell.angle_gamma   90.00
#
_symmetry.space_group_name_H-M   'P 1'
#
loop_
_entity.id
_entity.type
_entity.pdbx_description
1 polymer ?
#
loop_
_entity_poly.entity_id
_entity_poly.type
_entity_poly.pdbx_seq_one_letter_code
_entity_poly.pdbx_strand_id
1 'polypeptide(L)'
;MQTVVRWEVVDVEEALGKLGVPLNVLQEAVQAGYLARISRTANDAPNAAGFYQWNDTLRSLRENMASRNWGRNDTGNWPTTVHPEKLLAIAVSSGNADTGKEAANPSTRAPKGPRTARAVTINANQAWLPGLEPEEEVAPEANLPTWLLLFFAGENELRAELSLPVNMDSEGHVSAWRDRIILPTLPVDPVLTLPEPDFGPDVDIKIARKR
;
A
#
# COMPACT_ATOMS: atom_id res chain seq x y z
N MET A 1 23.50 4.09 -6.64
CA MET A 1 22.62 5.27 -6.66
C MET A 1 22.20 5.56 -5.23
N GLN A 2 22.29 6.79 -4.76
CA GLN A 2 21.88 7.15 -3.39
C GLN A 2 20.35 7.26 -3.34
N THR A 3 19.71 6.61 -2.36
CA THR A 3 18.26 6.74 -2.13
C THR A 3 17.95 8.14 -1.60
N VAL A 4 16.97 8.80 -2.21
CA VAL A 4 16.43 10.07 -1.71
C VAL A 4 15.29 9.77 -0.76
N VAL A 5 15.40 10.19 0.50
CA VAL A 5 14.38 10.00 1.53
C VAL A 5 13.81 11.35 1.92
N ARG A 6 12.49 11.47 1.97
CA ARG A 6 11.75 12.66 2.39
C ARG A 6 10.79 12.27 3.51
N TRP A 7 10.84 12.97 4.63
CA TRP A 7 10.05 12.67 5.83
C TRP A 7 9.55 13.93 6.55
N GLU A 8 10.21 15.08 6.36
CA GLU A 8 9.70 16.36 6.83
C GLU A 8 8.40 16.71 6.10
N VAL A 9 7.40 17.20 6.83
CA VAL A 9 6.03 17.38 6.31
C VAL A 9 6.01 18.20 5.03
N VAL A 10 6.78 19.29 4.98
CA VAL A 10 6.86 20.18 3.81
C VAL A 10 7.44 19.46 2.59
N ASP A 11 8.53 18.70 2.77
CA ASP A 11 9.18 17.95 1.69
C ASP A 11 8.28 16.82 1.17
N VAL A 12 7.53 16.19 2.08
CA VAL A 12 6.56 15.15 1.77
C VAL A 12 5.43 15.72 0.93
N GLU A 13 4.80 16.81 1.37
CA GLU A 13 3.71 17.45 0.63
C GLU A 13 4.18 17.96 -0.75
N GLU A 14 5.36 18.57 -0.84
CA GLU A 14 5.91 19.03 -2.12
C GLU A 14 6.17 17.86 -3.09
N ALA A 15 6.79 16.77 -2.60
CA ALA A 15 7.07 15.61 -3.42
C ALA A 15 5.79 14.91 -3.89
N LEU A 16 4.82 14.76 -2.99
CA LEU A 16 3.50 14.20 -3.30
C LEU A 16 2.71 15.09 -4.28
N GLY A 17 2.80 16.41 -4.13
CA GLY A 17 2.22 17.38 -5.05
C GLY A 17 2.75 17.24 -6.48
N LYS A 18 4.06 17.02 -6.64
CA LYS A 18 4.69 16.74 -7.95
C LYS A 18 4.20 15.45 -8.60
N LEU A 19 3.75 14.47 -7.81
CA LEU A 19 3.18 13.21 -8.30
C LEU A 19 1.66 13.30 -8.54
N GLY A 20 1.02 14.41 -8.17
CA GLY A 20 -0.44 14.55 -8.23
C GLY A 20 -1.18 13.68 -7.22
N VAL A 21 -0.54 13.30 -6.11
CA VAL A 21 -1.08 12.37 -5.09
C VAL A 21 -1.18 13.09 -3.75
N PRO A 22 -2.37 13.48 -3.28
CA PRO A 22 -2.47 14.19 -2.01
C PRO A 22 -2.15 13.31 -0.79
N LEU A 23 -1.50 13.90 0.22
CA LEU A 23 -1.10 13.19 1.44
C LEU A 23 -2.30 12.55 2.15
N ASN A 24 -3.39 13.30 2.31
CA ASN A 24 -4.59 12.83 3.01
C ASN A 24 -5.18 11.58 2.34
N VAL A 25 -5.14 11.48 1.01
CA VAL A 25 -5.65 10.32 0.27
C VAL A 25 -4.87 9.05 0.61
N LEU A 26 -3.55 9.16 0.72
CA LEU A 26 -2.72 8.01 1.10
C LEU A 26 -2.94 7.61 2.55
N GLN A 27 -3.08 8.58 3.46
CA GLN A 27 -3.39 8.34 4.88
C GLN A 27 -4.76 7.66 5.05
N GLU A 28 -5.80 8.18 4.39
CA GLU A 28 -7.14 7.61 4.37
C GLU A 28 -7.15 6.20 3.78
N ALA A 29 -6.33 5.94 2.75
CA ALA A 29 -6.19 4.62 2.16
C ALA A 29 -5.62 3.60 3.16
N VAL A 30 -4.48 3.89 3.77
CA VAL A 30 -3.85 2.96 4.73
C VAL A 30 -4.69 2.81 6.00
N GLN A 31 -5.39 3.86 6.43
CA GLN A 31 -6.32 3.80 7.57
C GLN A 31 -7.53 2.92 7.27
N ALA A 32 -8.14 3.04 6.08
CA ALA A 32 -9.23 2.16 5.66
C ALA A 32 -8.80 0.68 5.64
N GLY A 33 -7.61 0.40 5.11
CA GLY A 33 -7.02 -0.93 5.17
C GLY A 33 -6.81 -1.43 6.61
N TYR A 34 -6.26 -0.59 7.48
CA TYR A 34 -6.05 -0.95 8.89
C TYR A 34 -7.39 -1.28 9.59
N LEU A 35 -8.43 -0.47 9.41
CA LEU A 35 -9.77 -0.75 9.95
C LEU A 35 -10.34 -2.08 9.42
N ALA A 36 -10.15 -2.37 8.14
CA ALA A 36 -10.54 -3.64 7.54
C ALA A 36 -9.79 -4.84 8.14
N ARG A 37 -8.51 -4.65 8.52
CA ARG A 37 -7.70 -5.66 9.22
C ARG A 37 -8.25 -5.98 10.60
N ILE A 38 -8.44 -4.96 11.44
CA ILE A 38 -8.77 -5.13 12.87
C ILE A 38 -10.22 -5.56 13.09
N SER A 39 -11.09 -5.40 12.08
CA SER A 39 -12.45 -5.93 12.11
C SER A 39 -12.53 -7.42 11.78
N ARG A 40 -11.40 -8.10 11.57
CA ARG A 40 -11.36 -9.57 11.40
C ARG A 40 -11.23 -10.25 12.76
N THR A 41 -11.76 -11.47 12.84
CA THR A 41 -11.80 -12.30 14.04
C THR A 41 -11.07 -13.62 13.82
N ALA A 42 -10.91 -14.41 14.88
CA ALA A 42 -10.35 -15.76 14.78
C ALA A 42 -11.19 -16.73 13.93
N ASN A 43 -12.45 -16.38 13.61
CA ASN A 43 -13.32 -17.19 12.76
C ASN A 43 -13.13 -16.91 11.26
N ASP A 44 -12.37 -15.88 10.90
CA ASP A 44 -12.02 -15.61 9.50
C ASP A 44 -10.93 -16.57 8.99
N ALA A 45 -10.80 -16.68 7.66
CA ALA A 45 -9.71 -17.44 7.07
C ALA A 45 -8.34 -16.88 7.51
N PRO A 46 -7.29 -17.71 7.65
CA PRO A 46 -5.98 -17.28 8.17
C PRO A 46 -5.34 -16.09 7.42
N ASN A 47 -5.62 -15.95 6.11
CA ASN A 47 -5.11 -14.86 5.29
C ASN A 47 -6.03 -13.62 5.23
N ALA A 48 -7.24 -13.70 5.78
CA ALA A 48 -8.30 -12.69 5.61
C ALA A 48 -7.85 -11.32 6.11
N ALA A 49 -7.29 -11.22 7.31
CA ALA A 49 -6.84 -9.94 7.86
C ALA A 49 -5.82 -9.23 6.96
N GLY A 50 -4.85 -9.98 6.41
CA GLY A 50 -3.87 -9.43 5.47
C GLY A 50 -4.50 -9.07 4.12
N PHE A 51 -5.40 -9.91 3.61
CA PHE A 51 -6.09 -9.69 2.35
C PHE A 51 -6.98 -8.45 2.39
N TYR A 52 -7.85 -8.33 3.40
CA TYR A 52 -8.75 -7.19 3.56
C TYR A 52 -8.00 -5.89 3.81
N GLN A 53 -6.90 -5.92 4.56
CA GLN A 53 -6.05 -4.74 4.72
C GLN A 53 -5.53 -4.22 3.38
N TRP A 54 -4.97 -5.12 2.57
CA TRP A 54 -4.46 -4.78 1.24
C TRP A 54 -5.59 -4.31 0.31
N ASN A 55 -6.70 -5.06 0.25
CA ASN A 55 -7.82 -4.77 -0.62
C ASN A 55 -8.47 -3.42 -0.30
N ASP A 56 -8.69 -3.11 0.97
CA ASP A 56 -9.37 -1.89 1.38
C ASP A 56 -8.45 -0.66 1.29
N THR A 57 -7.13 -0.85 1.45
CA THR A 57 -6.14 0.18 1.10
C THR A 57 -6.21 0.51 -0.40
N LEU A 58 -6.19 -0.51 -1.26
CA LEU A 58 -6.30 -0.35 -2.71
C LEU A 58 -7.64 0.29 -3.12
N ARG A 59 -8.75 -0.17 -2.54
CA ARG A 59 -10.10 0.32 -2.82
C ARG A 59 -10.22 1.80 -2.44
N SER A 60 -9.86 2.15 -1.21
CA SER A 60 -9.93 3.53 -0.70
C SER A 60 -9.03 4.47 -1.53
N LEU A 61 -7.82 4.02 -1.89
CA LEU A 61 -6.95 4.77 -2.81
C LEU A 61 -7.66 5.04 -4.15
N ARG A 62 -8.24 4.01 -4.77
CA ARG A 62 -8.91 4.14 -6.07
C ARG A 62 -10.14 5.04 -6.02
N GLU A 63 -10.96 4.91 -4.98
CA GLU A 63 -12.17 5.72 -4.80
C GLU A 63 -11.81 7.21 -4.63
N ASN A 64 -10.84 7.51 -3.77
CA ASN A 64 -10.40 8.89 -3.54
C ASN A 64 -9.70 9.51 -4.76
N MET A 65 -8.93 8.71 -5.51
CA MET A 65 -8.22 9.19 -6.70
C MET A 65 -9.11 9.28 -7.95
N ALA A 66 -10.24 8.56 -7.99
CA ALA A 66 -11.19 8.62 -9.11
C ALA A 66 -11.76 10.04 -9.33
N SER A 67 -12.01 10.79 -8.25
CA SER A 67 -12.44 12.21 -8.31
C SER A 67 -11.43 13.12 -9.03
N ARG A 68 -10.18 12.66 -9.18
CA ARG A 68 -9.06 13.34 -9.85
C ARG A 68 -8.74 12.72 -11.21
N ASN A 69 -9.67 11.96 -11.78
CA ASN A 69 -9.54 11.26 -13.07
C ASN A 69 -8.43 10.19 -13.13
N TRP A 70 -7.95 9.70 -12.00
CA TRP A 70 -7.05 8.54 -12.00
C TRP A 70 -7.81 7.27 -12.38
N GLY A 71 -7.17 6.43 -13.19
CA GLY A 71 -7.76 5.21 -13.73
C GLY A 71 -7.42 3.96 -12.92
N ARG A 72 -8.27 2.93 -13.04
CA ARG A 72 -7.95 1.58 -12.58
C ARG A 72 -7.24 0.83 -13.71
N ASN A 73 -6.22 0.05 -13.37
CA ASN A 73 -5.64 -0.95 -14.27
C ASN A 73 -5.45 -2.26 -13.49
N ASP A 74 -6.11 -3.31 -13.96
CA ASP A 74 -6.07 -4.65 -13.34
C ASP A 74 -5.42 -5.69 -14.26
N THR A 75 -4.69 -5.23 -15.28
CA THR A 75 -4.12 -6.09 -16.33
C THR A 75 -3.25 -7.21 -15.75
N GLY A 76 -3.69 -8.44 -16.01
CA GLY A 76 -3.04 -9.66 -15.53
C GLY A 76 -2.94 -9.77 -14.01
N ASN A 77 -4.01 -9.38 -13.32
CA ASN A 77 -4.19 -9.52 -11.89
C ASN A 77 -3.14 -8.75 -11.05
N TRP A 78 -2.67 -7.62 -11.60
CA TRP A 78 -1.80 -6.70 -10.88
C TRP A 78 -2.50 -5.33 -10.79
N PRO A 79 -3.30 -5.12 -9.73
CA PRO A 79 -4.10 -3.92 -9.60
C PRO A 79 -3.22 -2.71 -9.30
N THR A 80 -3.29 -1.71 -10.18
CA THR A 80 -2.65 -0.41 -10.06
C THR A 80 -3.67 0.72 -10.20
N THR A 81 -3.32 1.88 -9.67
CA THR A 81 -4.04 3.15 -9.86
C THR A 81 -3.16 4.05 -10.71
N VAL A 82 -3.66 4.47 -11.88
CA VAL A 82 -2.84 5.09 -12.94
C VAL A 82 -3.18 6.57 -13.07
N HIS A 83 -2.15 7.41 -13.17
CA HIS A 83 -2.29 8.85 -13.37
C HIS A 83 -3.09 9.15 -14.67
N PRO A 84 -3.97 10.19 -14.71
CA PRO A 84 -4.81 10.50 -15.88
C PRO A 84 -4.02 10.65 -17.19
N GLU A 85 -2.87 11.33 -17.12
CA GLU A 85 -1.96 11.53 -18.26
C GLU A 85 -1.00 10.36 -18.49
N LYS A 86 -1.20 9.22 -17.81
CA LYS A 86 -0.32 8.04 -17.86
C LYS A 86 1.15 8.41 -17.57
N LEU A 87 1.39 9.24 -16.55
CA LEU A 87 2.75 9.63 -16.14
C LEU A 87 3.36 8.64 -15.15
N LEU A 88 2.53 8.00 -14.32
CA LEU A 88 2.95 7.02 -13.33
C LEU A 88 1.78 6.09 -12.95
N ALA A 89 2.12 5.01 -12.26
CA ALA A 89 1.16 4.11 -11.62
C ALA A 89 1.50 3.91 -10.14
N ILE A 90 0.51 3.57 -9.33
CA ILE A 90 0.67 3.20 -7.92
C ILE A 90 0.13 1.79 -7.71
N ALA A 91 0.96 0.89 -7.20
CA ALA A 91 0.52 -0.38 -6.64
C ALA A 91 0.57 -0.34 -5.10
N VAL A 92 -0.30 -1.09 -4.45
CA VAL A 92 -0.37 -1.17 -2.98
C VAL A 92 0.31 -2.45 -2.50
N SER A 93 1.14 -2.36 -1.46
CA SER A 93 1.73 -3.55 -0.85
C SER A 93 1.97 -3.43 0.65
N SER A 94 2.03 -4.57 1.32
CA SER A 94 2.51 -4.63 2.71
C SER A 94 4.03 -4.62 2.74
N GLY A 95 4.59 -3.82 3.64
CA GLY A 95 6.02 -3.78 3.93
C GLY A 95 6.37 -4.50 5.24
N ASN A 96 7.67 -4.57 5.52
CA ASN A 96 8.24 -5.10 6.76
C ASN A 96 8.28 -4.03 7.87
N ALA A 97 8.84 -4.38 9.03
CA ALA A 97 8.94 -3.50 10.20
C ALA A 97 9.80 -2.23 10.01
N ASP A 98 10.49 -2.10 8.88
CA ASP A 98 11.32 -0.94 8.54
C ASP A 98 10.57 0.11 7.70
N THR A 99 9.37 -0.22 7.23
CA THR A 99 8.51 0.67 6.42
C THR A 99 8.20 1.96 7.18
N GLY A 100 8.44 3.11 6.56
CA GLY A 100 8.16 4.43 7.17
C GLY A 100 9.15 4.86 8.26
N LYS A 101 10.33 4.22 8.38
CA LYS A 101 11.44 4.72 9.21
C LYS A 101 12.50 5.37 8.32
N GLU A 102 12.92 6.60 8.62
CA GLU A 102 13.82 7.34 7.73
C GLU A 102 15.21 6.71 7.61
N ALA A 103 15.75 6.19 8.71
CA ALA A 103 17.08 5.61 8.77
C ALA A 103 17.15 4.11 8.41
N ALA A 104 16.02 3.48 8.08
CA ALA A 104 15.96 2.04 7.78
C ALA A 104 15.81 1.77 6.28
N ASN A 105 15.94 0.51 5.85
CA ASN A 105 15.70 0.09 4.46
C ASN A 105 14.55 -0.94 4.40
N PRO A 106 13.34 -0.52 4.01
CA PRO A 106 12.19 -1.41 4.00
C PRO A 106 12.24 -2.42 2.87
N SER A 107 11.51 -3.50 3.08
CA SER A 107 11.25 -4.53 2.07
C SER A 107 9.77 -4.86 2.03
N THR A 108 9.28 -5.31 0.88
CA THR A 108 7.92 -5.88 0.81
C THR A 108 7.83 -7.13 1.68
N ARG A 109 6.73 -7.31 2.42
CA ARG A 109 6.58 -8.43 3.37
C ARG A 109 6.56 -9.83 2.73
N ALA A 110 6.07 -9.90 1.49
CA ALA A 110 5.93 -11.14 0.74
C ALA A 110 6.65 -10.99 -0.60
N PRO A 111 7.14 -12.09 -1.20
CA PRO A 111 7.75 -12.04 -2.52
C PRO A 111 6.75 -11.53 -3.56
N LYS A 112 7.26 -10.94 -4.62
CA LYS A 112 6.48 -10.30 -5.67
C LYS A 112 6.65 -11.01 -7.00
N GLY A 113 5.56 -11.02 -7.75
CA GLY A 113 5.48 -11.70 -9.03
C GLY A 113 6.20 -10.96 -10.16
N PRO A 114 6.25 -11.58 -11.36
CA PRO A 114 6.99 -11.06 -12.51
C PRO A 114 6.54 -9.69 -12.98
N ARG A 115 5.29 -9.29 -12.72
CA ARG A 115 4.78 -7.95 -13.06
C ARG A 115 5.42 -6.86 -12.21
N THR A 116 5.58 -7.10 -10.91
CA THR A 116 6.32 -6.18 -10.04
C THR A 116 7.79 -6.15 -10.45
N ALA A 117 8.41 -7.31 -10.72
CA ALA A 117 9.79 -7.37 -11.18
C ALA A 117 10.02 -6.54 -12.45
N ARG A 118 9.13 -6.69 -13.44
CA ARG A 118 9.16 -5.87 -14.66
C ARG A 118 9.08 -4.37 -14.32
N ALA A 119 8.15 -3.96 -13.48
CA ALA A 119 8.00 -2.56 -13.06
C ALA A 119 9.22 -2.01 -12.34
N VAL A 120 9.87 -2.83 -11.49
CA VAL A 120 11.14 -2.48 -10.85
C VAL A 120 12.25 -2.29 -11.88
N THR A 121 12.35 -3.19 -12.87
CA THR A 121 13.32 -3.06 -13.97
C THR A 121 13.09 -1.78 -14.79
N ILE A 122 11.83 -1.45 -15.11
CA ILE A 122 11.48 -0.20 -15.81
C ILE A 122 11.90 1.01 -14.99
N ASN A 123 11.55 1.04 -13.70
CA ASN A 123 11.93 2.13 -12.81
C ASN A 123 13.44 2.33 -12.76
N ALA A 124 14.21 1.23 -12.63
CA ALA A 124 15.67 1.25 -12.62
C ALA A 124 16.22 1.78 -13.95
N ASN A 125 15.56 1.42 -15.06
CA ASN A 125 15.98 1.78 -16.41
C ASN A 125 15.57 3.21 -16.83
N GLN A 126 14.61 3.84 -16.18
CA GLN A 126 14.28 5.25 -16.49
C GLN A 126 15.40 6.25 -16.12
N ALA A 127 16.50 5.78 -15.53
CA ALA A 127 17.69 6.58 -15.27
C ALA A 127 18.76 6.51 -16.40
N TRP A 128 18.50 5.83 -17.53
CA TRP A 128 19.48 5.71 -18.61
C TRP A 128 19.64 7.02 -19.40
N LEU A 129 20.90 7.32 -19.74
CA LEU A 129 21.29 8.35 -20.70
C LEU A 129 20.75 8.00 -22.10
N PRO A 130 20.49 8.98 -22.98
CA PRO A 130 20.15 8.71 -24.38
C PRO A 130 21.20 7.78 -25.03
N GLY A 131 20.77 6.64 -25.58
CA GLY A 131 21.64 5.65 -26.24
C GLY A 131 21.90 4.34 -25.49
N LEU A 132 21.30 4.12 -24.31
CA LEU A 132 21.34 2.86 -23.56
C LEU A 132 19.93 2.30 -23.31
N GLU A 133 19.09 2.33 -24.34
CA GLU A 133 17.72 1.84 -24.26
C GLU A 133 17.69 0.29 -24.16
N PRO A 134 16.79 -0.30 -23.35
CA PRO A 134 16.61 -1.75 -23.33
C PRO A 134 16.16 -2.29 -24.69
N GLU A 135 16.72 -3.42 -25.12
CA GLU A 135 16.44 -4.03 -26.43
C GLU A 135 15.01 -4.64 -26.57
N GLU A 136 14.23 -4.73 -25.49
CA GLU A 136 12.91 -5.36 -25.53
C GLU A 136 11.78 -4.37 -25.86
N GLU A 137 10.94 -4.71 -26.85
CA GLU A 137 9.67 -4.03 -27.12
C GLU A 137 8.74 -4.17 -25.90
N VAL A 138 8.71 -3.13 -25.07
CA VAL A 138 7.81 -3.05 -23.93
C VAL A 138 6.44 -2.59 -24.44
N ALA A 139 5.38 -3.34 -24.11
CA ALA A 139 4.01 -2.90 -24.39
C ALA A 139 3.80 -1.46 -23.89
N PRO A 140 3.11 -0.58 -24.65
CA PRO A 140 3.07 0.86 -24.37
C PRO A 140 2.47 1.23 -22.99
N GLU A 141 1.63 0.37 -22.41
CA GLU A 141 1.10 0.58 -21.04
C GLU A 141 2.06 0.14 -19.93
N ALA A 142 3.12 -0.60 -20.29
CA ALA A 142 4.09 -1.19 -19.39
C ALA A 142 5.38 -0.38 -19.30
N ASN A 143 5.40 0.92 -19.64
CA ASN A 143 6.58 1.78 -19.51
C ASN A 143 6.48 2.86 -18.41
N LEU A 144 5.42 2.82 -17.60
CA LEU A 144 5.19 3.84 -16.58
C LEU A 144 6.04 3.58 -15.34
N PRO A 145 6.67 4.63 -14.76
CA PRO A 145 7.22 4.52 -13.42
C PRO A 145 6.12 4.06 -12.47
N THR A 146 6.35 2.95 -11.77
CA THR A 146 5.37 2.40 -10.83
C THR A 146 5.87 2.55 -9.40
N TRP A 147 5.16 3.35 -8.62
CA TRP A 147 5.38 3.55 -7.19
C TRP A 147 4.67 2.48 -6.38
N LEU A 148 5.23 2.15 -5.21
CA LEU A 148 4.58 1.29 -4.22
C LEU A 148 4.12 2.14 -3.04
N LEU A 149 2.81 2.14 -2.77
CA LEU A 149 2.28 2.52 -1.47
C LEU A 149 2.52 1.34 -0.53
N LEU A 150 3.58 1.44 0.26
CA LEU A 150 3.92 0.48 1.29
C LEU A 150 3.25 0.85 2.61
N PHE A 151 2.66 -0.13 3.27
CA PHE A 151 2.11 0.04 4.61
C PHE A 151 2.65 -1.02 5.58
N PHE A 152 2.77 -0.63 6.85
CA PHE A 152 3.08 -1.50 7.97
C PHE A 152 2.22 -1.13 9.17
N ALA A 153 1.52 -2.12 9.73
CA ALA A 153 0.78 -1.97 10.98
C ALA A 153 1.60 -2.60 12.11
N GLY A 154 2.12 -1.76 13.00
CA GLY A 154 2.73 -2.17 14.26
C GLY A 154 1.69 -2.33 15.36
N GLU A 155 2.15 -2.45 16.61
CA GLU A 155 1.27 -2.59 17.77
C GLU A 155 0.47 -1.30 18.04
N ASN A 156 1.14 -0.15 18.03
CA ASN A 156 0.56 1.15 18.42
C ASN A 156 0.66 2.21 17.30
N GLU A 157 1.15 1.81 16.13
CA GLU A 157 1.37 2.72 15.00
C GLU A 157 1.00 2.08 13.66
N LEU A 158 0.50 2.91 12.76
CA LEU A 158 0.37 2.63 11.35
C LEU A 158 1.35 3.52 10.60
N ARG A 159 2.32 2.89 9.94
CA ARG A 159 3.34 3.54 9.12
C ARG A 159 3.10 3.26 7.65
N ALA A 160 3.42 4.23 6.81
CA ALA A 160 3.34 4.08 5.37
C ALA A 160 4.38 4.94 4.66
N GLU A 161 4.74 4.54 3.45
CA GLU A 161 5.57 5.32 2.53
C GLU A 161 5.12 5.10 1.10
N LEU A 162 5.22 6.14 0.27
CA LEU A 162 5.12 6.03 -1.18
C LEU A 162 6.54 6.01 -1.75
N SER A 163 6.97 4.83 -2.21
CA SER A 163 8.37 4.60 -2.55
C SER A 163 8.52 4.05 -3.97
N LEU A 164 9.57 4.48 -4.66
CA LEU A 164 9.85 4.08 -6.02
C LEU A 164 10.89 2.94 -6.03
N PRO A 165 10.49 1.70 -6.32
CA PRO A 165 11.38 0.56 -6.26
C PRO A 165 12.32 0.51 -7.46
N VAL A 166 13.57 0.09 -7.23
CA VAL A 166 14.60 -0.06 -8.28
C VAL A 166 15.39 -1.37 -8.20
N ASN A 167 15.19 -2.17 -7.15
CA ASN A 167 15.73 -3.52 -7.12
C ASN A 167 14.86 -4.50 -6.33
N MET A 168 15.03 -5.78 -6.63
CA MET A 168 14.49 -6.90 -5.88
C MET A 168 15.63 -7.83 -5.44
N ASP A 169 15.48 -8.47 -4.29
CA ASP A 169 16.43 -9.49 -3.84
C ASP A 169 16.20 -10.82 -4.58
N SER A 170 17.09 -11.79 -4.32
CA SER A 170 17.03 -13.12 -4.92
C SER A 170 15.81 -13.94 -4.52
N GLU A 171 15.12 -13.58 -3.43
CA GLU A 171 13.90 -14.22 -2.96
C GLU A 171 12.64 -13.58 -3.56
N GLY A 172 12.81 -12.50 -4.33
CA GLY A 172 11.72 -11.80 -5.00
C GLY A 172 11.04 -10.75 -4.13
N HIS A 173 11.66 -10.28 -3.04
CA HIS A 173 11.17 -9.10 -2.34
C HIS A 173 11.74 -7.84 -2.95
N VAL A 174 10.94 -6.78 -2.99
CA VAL A 174 11.45 -5.46 -3.35
C VAL A 174 12.29 -4.93 -2.20
N SER A 175 13.56 -4.61 -2.46
CA SER A 175 14.57 -4.42 -1.42
C SER A 175 15.43 -3.16 -1.60
N ALA A 176 15.29 -2.43 -2.72
CA ALA A 176 15.96 -1.14 -2.91
C ALA A 176 15.07 -0.10 -3.59
N TRP A 177 15.29 1.16 -3.22
CA TRP A 177 14.42 2.29 -3.53
C TRP A 177 15.23 3.46 -4.08
N ARG A 178 14.72 4.14 -5.12
CA ARG A 178 15.29 5.40 -5.60
C ARG A 178 14.80 6.57 -4.78
N ASP A 179 13.49 6.65 -4.59
CA ASP A 179 12.81 7.65 -3.79
C ASP A 179 11.98 6.97 -2.71
N ARG A 180 11.99 7.53 -1.50
CA ARG A 180 11.14 7.16 -0.39
C ARG A 180 10.46 8.41 0.15
N ILE A 181 9.14 8.49 0.02
CA ILE A 181 8.34 9.56 0.59
C ILE A 181 7.63 8.97 1.80
N ILE A 182 8.14 9.26 3.00
CA ILE A 182 7.64 8.70 4.25
C ILE A 182 6.47 9.56 4.74
N LEU A 183 5.33 8.91 4.96
CA LEU A 183 4.15 9.61 5.43
C LEU A 183 4.24 9.81 6.95
N PRO A 184 3.61 10.87 7.50
CA PRO A 184 3.48 11.01 8.95
C PRO A 184 2.83 9.77 9.56
N THR A 185 3.45 9.24 10.62
CA THR A 185 2.94 8.07 11.36
C THR A 185 1.57 8.37 11.93
N LEU A 186 0.63 7.43 11.72
CA LEU A 186 -0.70 7.50 12.32
C LEU A 186 -0.69 6.67 13.60
N PRO A 187 -0.96 7.26 14.78
CA PRO A 187 -1.14 6.48 15.99
C PRO A 187 -2.36 5.59 15.83
N VAL A 188 -2.27 4.34 16.29
CA VAL A 188 -3.43 3.43 16.37
C VAL A 188 -3.66 3.05 17.81
N ASP A 189 -4.93 3.04 18.22
CA ASP A 189 -5.32 2.68 19.58
C ASP A 189 -5.22 1.15 19.74
N PRO A 190 -4.38 0.63 20.65
CA PRO A 190 -4.30 -0.80 20.93
C PRO A 190 -5.61 -1.36 21.52
N VAL A 191 -6.53 -0.51 21.98
CA VAL A 191 -7.78 -0.89 22.69
C VAL A 191 -8.98 -1.09 21.76
N LEU A 192 -8.82 -1.02 20.43
CA LEU A 192 -9.87 -1.44 19.48
C LEU A 192 -10.08 -2.98 19.45
N THR A 193 -9.87 -3.67 20.56
CA THR A 193 -10.63 -4.90 20.88
C THR A 193 -12.04 -4.45 21.23
N LEU A 194 -13.02 -4.82 20.40
CA LEU A 194 -14.43 -4.63 20.72
C LEU A 194 -14.67 -5.08 22.18
N PRO A 195 -15.28 -4.25 23.06
CA PRO A 195 -15.64 -4.70 24.39
C PRO A 195 -16.46 -5.99 24.26
N GLU A 196 -16.20 -6.97 25.12
CA GLU A 196 -17.01 -8.19 25.13
C GLU A 196 -18.49 -7.77 25.20
N PRO A 197 -19.35 -8.30 24.32
CA PRO A 197 -20.76 -7.97 24.38
C PRO A 197 -21.31 -8.36 25.76
N ASP A 198 -21.71 -7.36 26.53
CA ASP A 198 -22.48 -7.54 27.76
C ASP A 198 -23.89 -7.98 27.36
N PHE A 199 -24.11 -9.28 27.36
CA PHE A 199 -25.41 -9.87 27.04
C PHE A 199 -26.44 -9.72 28.17
N GLY A 200 -26.09 -9.07 29.28
CA GLY A 200 -26.92 -9.04 30.47
C GLY A 200 -27.11 -10.44 31.07
N PRO A 201 -27.85 -10.56 32.18
CA PRO A 201 -28.13 -11.86 32.79
C PRO A 201 -29.01 -12.72 31.86
N ASP A 202 -28.70 -14.02 31.78
CA ASP A 202 -29.50 -15.01 31.06
C ASP A 202 -30.97 -14.95 31.52
N VAL A 203 -31.85 -14.48 30.65
CA VAL A 203 -33.30 -14.48 30.90
C VAL A 203 -33.85 -15.84 30.49
N ASP A 204 -34.21 -16.63 31.49
CA ASP A 204 -34.82 -17.95 31.31
C ASP A 204 -36.29 -17.81 30.89
N ILE A 205 -36.53 -17.61 29.59
CA ILE A 205 -37.88 -17.50 29.02
C ILE A 205 -38.51 -18.89 28.98
N LYS A 206 -39.42 -19.18 29.91
CA LYS A 206 -40.24 -20.40 29.87
C LYS A 206 -41.23 -20.34 28.70
N ILE A 207 -40.92 -21.06 27.63
CA ILE A 207 -41.79 -21.20 26.45
C ILE A 207 -42.96 -22.14 26.80
N ALA A 208 -44.15 -21.59 27.04
CA ALA A 208 -45.37 -22.37 27.09
C ALA A 208 -45.90 -22.62 25.67
N ARG A 209 -45.87 -23.87 25.19
CA ARG A 209 -46.52 -24.25 23.94
C ARG A 209 -48.04 -24.16 24.09
N LYS A 210 -48.66 -23.34 23.25
CA LYS A 210 -50.12 -23.24 23.11
C LYS A 210 -50.65 -24.54 22.48
N ARG A 211 -51.61 -25.19 23.14
CA ARG A 211 -52.38 -26.32 22.58
C ARG A 211 -53.40 -25.81 21.58
#